data_AF-A0AAU9U0B4-F1
#
_entry.id   AF-A0AAU9U0B4-F1
#
_cell.length_a   1.000
_cell.length_b   1.000
_cell.length_c   1.000
_cell.angle_alpha   90.00
_cell.angle_beta   90.00
_cell.angle_gamma   90.00
#
_symmetry.space_group_name_H-M   'P 1'
#
loop_
_entity.id
_entity.type
_entity.pdbx_description
1 polymer ?
#
loop_
_entity_poly.entity_id
_entity_poly.type
_entity_poly.pdbx_seq_one_letter_code
_entity_poly.pdbx_strand_id
1 'polypeptide(L)'
;MSGVPENAPQHCPGTESADAGKASACAGCPNQNICASGVPAGPDPAIEIIKNRLSNVKHKIIILSGKGGVGKSTVTSLLGHALSKLNPDINVS
;
A
#
# COMPACT_ATOMS: atom_id res chain seq x y z
N MET A 1 -8.29 -12.85 7.33
CA MET A 1 -9.02 -11.60 7.67
C MET A 1 -10.16 -11.53 6.69
N SER A 2 -11.41 -11.38 7.15
CA SER A 2 -12.58 -11.36 6.27
C SER A 2 -12.38 -10.35 5.15
N GLY A 3 -12.27 -10.81 3.90
CA GLY A 3 -12.11 -9.98 2.69
C GLY A 3 -13.35 -9.12 2.37
N VAL A 4 -14.06 -8.67 3.39
CA VAL A 4 -15.27 -7.86 3.32
C VAL A 4 -14.88 -6.43 3.70
N PRO A 5 -14.88 -5.47 2.75
CA PRO A 5 -14.58 -4.08 3.07
C PRO A 5 -15.68 -3.46 3.93
N GLU A 6 -15.35 -2.43 4.73
CA GLU A 6 -16.31 -1.77 5.64
C GLU A 6 -17.55 -1.21 4.94
N ASN A 7 -17.41 -0.82 3.67
CA ASN A 7 -18.50 -0.27 2.85
C ASN A 7 -19.17 -1.33 1.95
N ALA A 8 -19.03 -2.62 2.29
CA ALA A 8 -19.64 -3.69 1.52
C ALA A 8 -21.16 -3.74 1.72
N PRO A 9 -21.93 -4.23 0.72
CA PRO A 9 -23.33 -4.57 0.90
C PRO A 9 -23.55 -5.57 2.04
N GLN A 10 -24.73 -5.51 2.67
CA GLN A 10 -25.15 -6.51 3.65
C GLN A 10 -25.10 -7.92 3.01
N HIS A 11 -24.50 -8.88 3.72
CA HIS A 11 -24.24 -10.25 3.24
C HIS A 11 -23.21 -10.39 2.12
N CYS A 12 -22.27 -9.45 1.98
CA CYS A 12 -21.13 -9.64 1.09
C CYS A 12 -20.35 -10.93 1.45
N PRO A 13 -20.14 -11.88 0.52
CA PRO A 13 -19.40 -13.10 0.80
C PRO A 13 -17.89 -12.87 1.02
N GLY A 14 -17.40 -11.66 0.73
CA GLY A 14 -15.99 -11.29 0.76
C GLY A 14 -15.27 -11.55 -0.56
N THR A 15 -14.23 -10.77 -0.85
CA THR A 15 -13.45 -10.81 -2.10
C THR A 15 -12.63 -12.08 -2.27
N GLU A 16 -12.38 -12.81 -1.18
CA GLU A 16 -11.64 -14.07 -1.18
C GLU A 16 -12.57 -15.30 -1.30
N SER A 17 -13.89 -15.11 -1.30
CA SER A 17 -14.86 -16.19 -1.43
C SER A 17 -14.98 -16.69 -2.87
N ALA A 18 -15.23 -18.01 -3.04
CA ALA A 18 -15.55 -18.60 -4.34
C ALA A 18 -16.83 -18.00 -4.98
N ASP A 19 -17.71 -17.44 -4.13
CA ASP A 19 -18.97 -16.81 -4.51
C ASP A 19 -18.83 -15.29 -4.74
N ALA A 20 -17.62 -14.73 -4.62
CA ALA A 20 -17.37 -13.32 -4.90
C ALA A 20 -17.80 -12.96 -6.33
N GLY A 21 -18.64 -11.93 -6.46
CA GLY A 21 -19.20 -11.49 -7.75
C GLY A 21 -20.27 -12.41 -8.36
N LYS A 22 -20.54 -13.57 -7.74
CA LYS A 22 -21.52 -14.58 -8.19
C LYS A 22 -22.74 -14.68 -7.28
N ALA A 23 -22.57 -14.38 -5.98
CA ALA A 23 -23.67 -14.39 -5.01
C ALA A 23 -24.72 -13.33 -5.35
N SER A 24 -25.97 -13.57 -4.94
CA SER A 24 -27.07 -12.59 -5.08
C SER A 24 -26.75 -11.25 -4.42
N ALA A 25 -26.04 -11.27 -3.29
CA ALA A 25 -25.58 -10.06 -2.59
C ALA A 25 -24.56 -9.22 -3.40
N CYS A 26 -23.98 -9.77 -4.47
CA CYS A 26 -23.09 -9.05 -5.37
C CYS A 26 -23.82 -8.33 -6.52
N ALA A 27 -25.12 -8.61 -6.73
CA ALA A 27 -25.88 -8.01 -7.82
C ALA A 27 -25.97 -6.49 -7.66
N GLY A 28 -25.50 -5.74 -8.66
CA GLY A 28 -25.49 -4.27 -8.63
C GLY A 28 -24.32 -3.66 -7.84
N CYS A 29 -23.42 -4.47 -7.31
CA CYS A 29 -22.17 -3.97 -6.73
C CYS A 29 -21.27 -3.40 -7.85
N PRO A 30 -20.70 -2.19 -7.71
CA PRO A 30 -19.79 -1.61 -8.71
C PRO A 30 -18.60 -2.50 -9.08
N ASN A 31 -18.17 -3.36 -8.15
CA ASN A 31 -17.05 -4.27 -8.32
C ASN A 31 -17.47 -5.72 -8.66
N GLN A 32 -18.75 -5.98 -8.99
CA GLN A 32 -19.27 -7.34 -9.23
C GLN A 32 -18.43 -8.11 -10.26
N ASN A 33 -18.15 -7.51 -11.42
CA ASN A 33 -17.37 -8.15 -12.49
C ASN A 33 -15.93 -8.42 -12.08
N ILE A 34 -15.33 -7.53 -11.28
CA ILE A 34 -13.97 -7.67 -10.77
C ILE A 34 -13.92 -8.86 -9.80
N CYS A 35 -14.86 -8.94 -8.86
CA CYS A 35 -14.98 -10.08 -7.95
C CYS A 35 -15.28 -11.40 -8.70
N ALA A 36 -16.15 -11.36 -9.71
CA ALA A 36 -16.55 -12.54 -10.49
C ALA A 36 -15.42 -13.10 -11.36
N SER A 37 -14.45 -12.25 -11.74
CA SER A 37 -13.29 -12.66 -12.53
C SER A 37 -12.43 -13.73 -11.83
N GLY A 38 -12.57 -13.87 -10.51
CA GLY A 38 -11.77 -14.79 -9.71
C GLY A 38 -10.28 -14.47 -9.72
N VAL A 39 -9.89 -13.32 -10.28
CA VAL A 39 -8.53 -12.80 -10.21
C VAL A 39 -8.37 -12.32 -8.77
N PRO A 40 -7.59 -13.02 -7.93
CA PRO A 40 -7.23 -12.46 -6.66
C PRO A 40 -6.55 -11.12 -6.96
N ALA A 41 -6.79 -10.10 -6.15
CA ALA A 41 -5.85 -8.98 -6.08
C ALA A 41 -4.54 -9.57 -5.52
N GLY A 42 -3.78 -10.24 -6.39
CA GLY A 42 -2.47 -10.76 -6.09
C GLY A 42 -1.62 -9.59 -5.60
N PRO A 43 -0.56 -9.87 -4.82
CA PRO A 43 0.35 -8.82 -4.40
C PRO A 43 0.74 -8.00 -5.62
N ASP A 44 0.55 -6.69 -5.54
CA ASP A 44 0.84 -5.77 -6.63
C ASP A 44 2.24 -6.10 -7.17
N PRO A 45 2.41 -6.40 -8.48
CA PRO A 45 3.71 -6.71 -9.04
C PRO A 45 4.76 -5.61 -8.77
N ALA A 46 4.32 -4.38 -8.49
CA ALA A 46 5.18 -3.30 -8.03
C ALA A 46 5.89 -3.59 -6.70
N ILE A 47 5.32 -4.42 -5.81
CA ILE A 47 5.92 -4.78 -4.52
C ILE A 47 7.27 -5.46 -4.72
N GLU A 48 7.34 -6.47 -5.61
CA GLU A 48 8.59 -7.16 -5.90
C GLU A 48 9.60 -6.23 -6.60
N ILE A 49 9.12 -5.36 -7.49
CA ILE A 49 9.98 -4.35 -8.13
C ILE A 49 10.57 -3.39 -7.08
N ILE A 50 9.76 -2.89 -6.16
CA ILE A 50 10.19 -1.98 -5.09
C ILE A 50 11.17 -2.69 -4.15
N LYS A 51 10.88 -3.92 -3.73
CA LYS A 51 11.79 -4.74 -2.90
C LYS A 51 13.15 -4.89 -3.57
N ASN A 52 13.17 -5.24 -4.85
CA ASN A 52 14.41 -5.43 -5.61
C ASN A 52 15.21 -4.13 -5.72
N ARG A 53 14.55 -2.99 -6.00
CA ARG A 53 15.21 -1.67 -6.04
C ARG A 53 15.79 -1.25 -4.70
N LEU A 54 15.11 -1.60 -3.61
CA LEU A 54 15.51 -1.25 -2.24
C LEU A 54 16.40 -2.31 -1.56
N SER A 55 16.76 -3.39 -2.28
CA SER A 55 17.55 -4.51 -1.75
C SER A 55 18.92 -4.05 -1.21
N ASN A 56 19.57 -3.12 -1.90
CA ASN A 56 20.89 -2.58 -1.54
C ASN A 56 20.83 -1.36 -0.60
N VAL A 57 19.64 -0.89 -0.24
CA VAL A 57 19.47 0.23 0.69
C VAL A 57 19.54 -0.29 2.14
N LYS A 58 20.68 -0.06 2.80
CA LYS A 58 20.96 -0.53 4.16
C LYS A 58 19.99 0.04 5.20
N HIS A 59 19.70 1.34 5.12
CA HIS A 59 18.87 2.05 6.08
C HIS A 59 17.69 2.71 5.37
N LYS A 60 16.47 2.39 5.81
CA LYS A 60 15.21 2.90 5.25
C LYS A 60 14.50 3.68 6.34
N ILE A 61 14.54 5.02 6.27
CA ILE A 61 13.98 5.91 7.29
C ILE A 61 12.69 6.50 6.74
N ILE A 62 11.59 6.31 7.47
CA ILE A 62 10.27 6.84 7.10
C ILE A 62 9.87 7.88 8.12
N ILE A 63 9.57 9.11 7.65
CA ILE A 63 9.12 10.21 8.51
C ILE A 63 7.60 10.34 8.41
N LEU A 64 6.92 10.01 9.50
CA LEU A 64 5.46 10.08 9.64
C LEU A 64 5.06 11.15 10.65
N SER A 65 3.94 11.83 10.40
CA SER A 65 3.37 12.83 11.31
C SER A 65 1.92 13.16 10.90
N GLY A 66 1.22 13.91 11.76
CA GLY A 66 -0.18 14.32 11.57
C GLY A 66 -0.44 15.20 10.34
N LYS A 67 -1.70 15.58 10.14
CA LYS A 67 -2.15 16.38 8.99
C LYS A 67 -1.75 17.85 9.16
N GLY A 68 -1.24 18.48 8.10
CA GLY A 68 -1.00 19.92 7.96
C GLY A 68 0.14 20.51 8.81
N GLY A 69 1.08 21.25 8.21
CA GLY A 69 2.00 22.17 8.90
C GLY A 69 3.02 21.60 9.91
N VAL A 70 2.96 20.32 10.27
CA VAL A 70 3.80 19.65 11.29
C VAL A 70 5.30 19.49 10.93
N GLY A 71 5.77 20.11 9.85
CA GLY A 71 7.21 20.12 9.52
C GLY A 71 7.81 18.83 8.96
N LYS A 72 7.02 17.83 8.53
CA LYS A 72 7.55 16.57 7.94
C LYS A 72 8.63 16.81 6.90
N SER A 73 8.33 17.59 5.87
CA SER A 73 9.26 17.87 4.78
C SER A 73 10.52 18.59 5.26
N THR A 74 10.37 19.54 6.19
CA THR A 74 11.50 20.26 6.79
C THR A 74 12.44 19.30 7.53
N VAL A 75 11.89 18.41 8.35
CA VAL A 75 12.67 17.39 9.06
C VAL A 75 13.34 16.44 8.08
N THR A 76 12.62 15.96 7.05
CA THR A 76 13.19 15.09 6.01
C THR A 76 14.39 15.74 5.31
N SER A 77 14.24 17.00 4.89
CA SER A 77 15.32 17.72 4.18
C SER A 77 16.52 17.97 5.09
N LEU A 78 16.30 18.41 6.34
CA LEU A 78 17.39 18.68 7.27
C LEU A 78 18.12 17.40 7.69
N LEU A 79 17.38 16.31 7.92
CA LEU A 79 17.98 15.00 8.22
C LEU A 79 18.82 14.50 7.04
N GLY A 80 18.30 14.59 5.81
CA GLY A 80 19.05 14.21 4.62
C GLY A 80 20.33 15.03 4.45
N HIS A 81 20.25 16.34 4.67
CA HIS A 81 21.42 17.23 4.62
C HIS A 81 22.46 16.92 5.72
N ALA A 82 22.01 16.63 6.94
CA ALA A 82 22.91 16.26 8.03
C ALA A 82 23.61 14.92 7.75
N LEU A 83 22.88 13.91 7.26
CA LEU A 83 23.44 12.61 6.92
C LEU A 83 24.47 12.67 5.80
N SER A 84 24.22 13.46 4.76
CA SER A 84 25.17 13.63 3.66
C SER A 84 26.44 14.38 4.10
N LYS A 85 26.29 15.37 4.99
CA LYS A 85 27.44 16.09 5.55
C LYS A 85 28.30 15.24 6.49
N LEU A 86 27.68 14.37 7.29
CA LEU A 86 28.39 13.50 8.24
C LEU A 86 29.04 12.28 7.56
N ASN A 87 28.48 11.83 6.44
CA ASN A 87 28.93 10.63 5.74
C ASN A 87 29.11 10.89 4.23
N PRO A 88 30.22 11.52 3.81
CA PRO A 88 30.43 11.93 2.42
C PRO A 88 30.47 10.76 1.43
N ASP A 89 30.81 9.56 1.89
CA ASP A 89 30.89 8.36 1.06
C ASP A 89 29.55 7.60 0.93
N ILE A 90 28.48 8.09 1.58
CA ILE A 90 27.16 7.46 1.57
C ILE A 90 26.22 8.26 0.68
N ASN A 91 25.55 7.56 -0.23
CA ASN A 91 24.45 8.15 -1.00
C ASN A 91 23.22 8.31 -0.10
N VAL A 92 22.74 9.54 0.03
CA VAL A 92 21.50 9.89 0.73
C VAL A 92 20.48 10.31 -0.32
N SER A 93 19.39 9.54 -0.45
CA SER A 93 18.30 9.71 -1.44
C SER A 93 16.95 9.80 -0.75
#